data_AF-A0A6P1Q5G2-F1
#
_entry.id   AF-A0A6P1Q5G2-F1
#
_cell.length_a   1.000
_cell.length_b   1.000
_cell.length_c   1.000
_cell.angle_alpha   90.00
_cell.angle_beta   90.00
_cell.angle_gamma   90.00
#
_symmetry.space_group_name_H-M   'P 1'
#
loop_
_entity.id
_entity.type
_entity.pdbx_description
1 polymer ?
#
loop_
_entity_poly.entity_id
_entity_poly.type
_entity_poly.pdbx_seq_one_letter_code
_entity_poly.pdbx_strand_id
1 'polypeptide(L)'
;MKKKLFAFITVLALLPCTLLAKDLDLSRYDDPHGVSQVFDDVSITSALKQVTGSDYDTFVGNFDVIGERQKISDGGILIEGWLRDLQLENSSAFVIYPDGRLYAAWVVPESDVIHYKTNVQGEKNIQSDILNWSKKFANMKFNISQGAGNKTRVEFFDTDKFSIKLITECDDKECNNATYIGKRKNDGAALTLKGKVIRTSCDKSECPVIAFTFNNGKVRYMISKIDDSLMVIDDTKVIVNEKGIWSN
;
A
#
# COMPACT_ATOMS: atom_id res chain seq x y z
N MET A 1 63.82 8.81 -31.07
CA MET A 1 62.77 9.05 -30.04
C MET A 1 61.39 8.86 -30.67
N LYS A 2 60.65 7.80 -30.31
CA LYS A 2 59.26 7.59 -30.74
C LYS A 2 58.45 7.24 -29.48
N LYS A 3 57.54 8.11 -29.05
CA LYS A 3 56.67 7.91 -27.88
C LYS A 3 55.46 7.06 -28.30
N LYS A 4 55.22 5.95 -27.61
CA LYS A 4 54.02 5.13 -27.76
C LYS A 4 52.86 5.79 -26.99
N LEU A 5 51.70 5.87 -27.62
CA LEU A 5 50.45 6.36 -27.04
C LEU A 5 49.67 5.14 -26.53
N PHE A 6 49.41 5.06 -25.22
CA PHE A 6 48.52 4.07 -24.62
C PHE A 6 47.14 4.71 -24.45
N ALA A 7 46.11 4.10 -25.06
CA ALA A 7 44.72 4.45 -24.82
C ALA A 7 44.22 3.66 -23.60
N PHE A 8 43.75 4.37 -22.57
CA PHE A 8 43.06 3.77 -21.42
C PHE A 8 41.54 3.85 -21.69
N ILE A 9 40.90 2.68 -21.84
CA ILE A 9 39.45 2.55 -21.89
C ILE A 9 38.99 2.26 -20.47
N THR A 10 38.36 3.23 -19.81
CA THR A 10 37.71 3.05 -18.52
C THR A 10 36.27 2.61 -18.75
N VAL A 11 35.98 1.33 -18.49
CA VAL A 11 34.61 0.79 -18.45
C VAL A 11 34.01 1.18 -17.09
N LEU A 12 33.04 2.09 -17.10
CA LEU A 12 32.29 2.51 -15.91
C LEU A 12 31.16 1.50 -15.68
N ALA A 13 31.34 0.62 -14.69
CA ALA A 13 30.31 -0.33 -14.27
C ALA A 13 29.14 0.42 -13.60
N LEU A 14 27.99 0.45 -14.28
CA LEU A 14 26.72 0.90 -13.71
C LEU A 14 26.23 -0.16 -12.72
N LEU A 15 26.35 0.12 -11.42
CA LEU A 15 25.64 -0.62 -10.38
C LEU A 15 24.19 -0.11 -10.32
N PRO A 16 23.18 -0.93 -10.63
CA PRO A 16 21.80 -0.57 -10.40
C PRO A 16 21.54 -0.54 -8.88
N CYS A 17 21.34 0.65 -8.34
CA CYS A 17 20.90 0.82 -6.96
C CYS A 17 19.40 0.55 -6.91
N THR A 18 19.01 -0.68 -6.56
CA THR A 18 17.63 -1.03 -6.25
C THR A 18 17.29 -0.50 -4.85
N LEU A 19 16.51 0.58 -4.78
CA LEU A 19 15.83 0.99 -3.55
C LEU A 19 14.79 -0.07 -3.20
N LEU A 20 15.11 -1.00 -2.30
CA LEU A 20 14.11 -1.87 -1.68
C LEU A 20 13.21 -0.98 -0.79
N ALA A 21 11.91 -0.92 -1.11
CA ALA A 21 10.92 -0.63 -0.09
C ALA A 21 11.17 -1.61 1.07
N LYS A 22 11.23 -1.11 2.31
CA LYS A 22 11.53 -1.98 3.44
C LYS A 22 10.33 -2.89 3.65
N ASP A 23 10.51 -4.17 3.35
CA ASP A 23 9.50 -5.21 3.56
C ASP A 23 9.02 -5.22 5.02
N LEU A 24 7.76 -5.60 5.22
CA LEU A 24 7.20 -5.79 6.55
C LEU A 24 7.99 -6.89 7.28
N ASP A 25 8.55 -6.55 8.44
CA ASP A 25 9.34 -7.48 9.25
C ASP A 25 8.42 -8.42 10.03
N LEU A 26 7.98 -9.48 9.34
CA LEU A 26 7.08 -10.49 9.89
C LEU A 26 7.70 -11.34 11.01
N SER A 27 9.02 -11.29 11.20
CA SER A 27 9.71 -12.05 12.25
C SER A 27 9.36 -11.60 13.67
N ARG A 28 8.87 -10.36 13.82
CA ARG A 28 8.49 -9.78 15.11
C ARG A 28 7.22 -10.39 15.70
N TYR A 29 6.46 -11.12 14.90
CA TYR A 29 5.26 -11.82 15.32
C TYR A 29 5.52 -13.32 15.52
N ASP A 30 6.77 -13.70 15.83
CA ASP A 30 7.16 -15.10 16.00
C ASP A 30 6.79 -15.73 17.35
N ASP A 31 6.25 -14.94 18.29
CA ASP A 31 5.79 -15.43 19.60
C ASP A 31 4.54 -16.33 19.47
N PRO A 32 4.56 -17.56 20.01
CA PRO A 32 3.42 -18.48 19.99
C PRO A 32 2.27 -18.08 20.94
N HIS A 33 2.44 -17.10 21.84
CA HIS A 33 1.43 -16.74 22.82
C HIS A 33 0.55 -15.56 22.40
N GLY A 34 -0.42 -15.84 21.52
CA GLY A 34 -1.55 -14.96 21.23
C GLY A 34 -1.34 -14.05 20.03
N VAL A 35 -2.30 -14.06 19.12
CA VAL A 35 -2.27 -13.25 17.88
C VAL A 35 -2.69 -11.80 18.10
N SER A 36 -3.12 -11.43 19.30
CA SER A 36 -3.55 -10.07 19.66
C SER A 36 -2.46 -9.03 19.43
N GLN A 37 -1.19 -9.38 19.66
CA GLN A 37 -0.04 -8.49 19.44
C GLN A 37 0.11 -8.05 17.98
N VAL A 38 -0.44 -8.81 17.02
CA VAL A 38 -0.43 -8.42 15.61
C VAL A 38 -1.24 -7.16 15.37
N PHE A 39 -2.31 -6.95 16.15
CA PHE A 39 -3.18 -5.79 16.04
C PHE A 39 -2.62 -4.54 16.75
N ASP A 40 -1.56 -4.69 17.55
CA ASP A 40 -0.80 -3.56 18.09
C ASP A 40 0.07 -2.89 17.01
N ASP A 41 0.35 -3.58 15.89
CA ASP A 41 1.08 -2.99 14.77
C ASP A 41 0.17 -2.09 13.92
N VAL A 42 0.46 -0.79 13.96
CA VAL A 42 -0.30 0.23 13.22
C VAL A 42 -0.32 -0.03 11.72
N SER A 43 0.74 -0.62 11.15
CA SER A 43 0.81 -0.92 9.71
C SER A 43 -0.16 -2.02 9.34
N ILE A 44 -0.19 -3.10 10.13
CA ILE A 44 -1.09 -4.23 9.92
C ILE A 44 -2.53 -3.82 10.17
N THR A 45 -2.80 -3.15 11.30
CA THR A 45 -4.13 -2.67 11.64
C THR A 45 -4.66 -1.66 10.62
N SER A 46 -3.81 -0.77 10.08
CA SER A 46 -4.22 0.14 9.01
C SER A 46 -4.51 -0.59 7.71
N ALA A 47 -3.68 -1.57 7.33
CA ALA A 47 -3.88 -2.37 6.12
C ALA A 47 -5.16 -3.21 6.22
N LEU A 48 -5.44 -3.80 7.38
CA LEU A 48 -6.67 -4.53 7.65
C LEU A 48 -7.89 -3.62 7.58
N LYS A 49 -7.87 -2.46 8.27
CA LYS A 49 -8.95 -1.45 8.16
C LYS A 49 -9.22 -1.03 6.72
N GLN A 50 -8.16 -0.88 5.93
CA GLN A 50 -8.30 -0.60 4.50
C GLN A 50 -8.95 -1.78 3.77
N VAL A 51 -8.46 -3.01 3.94
CA VAL A 51 -9.01 -4.16 3.20
C VAL A 51 -10.45 -4.46 3.62
N THR A 52 -10.77 -4.46 4.90
CA THR A 52 -12.10 -4.87 5.39
C THR A 52 -13.11 -3.72 5.34
N GLY A 53 -12.67 -2.46 5.45
CA GLY A 53 -13.52 -1.27 5.40
C GLY A 53 -14.52 -1.24 6.55
N SER A 54 -15.80 -1.01 6.24
CA SER A 54 -16.91 -1.03 7.22
C SER A 54 -17.05 -2.35 7.98
N ASP A 55 -16.49 -3.45 7.46
CA ASP A 55 -16.56 -4.77 8.08
C ASP A 55 -15.40 -5.01 9.07
N TYR A 56 -14.53 -4.02 9.31
CA TYR A 56 -13.36 -4.18 10.17
C TYR A 56 -13.71 -4.62 11.59
N ASP A 57 -14.70 -3.99 12.24
CA ASP A 57 -15.04 -4.31 13.62
C ASP A 57 -15.59 -5.74 13.74
N THR A 58 -16.41 -6.18 12.77
CA THR A 58 -16.91 -7.55 12.67
C THR A 58 -15.78 -8.56 12.45
N PHE A 59 -14.83 -8.23 11.57
CA PHE A 59 -13.67 -9.07 11.29
C PHE A 59 -12.75 -9.20 12.52
N VAL A 60 -12.38 -8.08 13.15
CA VAL A 60 -11.38 -8.07 14.22
C VAL A 60 -11.91 -8.66 15.52
N GLY A 61 -13.21 -8.52 15.81
CA GLY A 61 -13.81 -9.04 17.04
C GLY A 61 -13.69 -10.56 17.22
N ASN A 62 -13.41 -11.29 16.14
CA ASN A 62 -13.14 -12.72 16.20
C ASN A 62 -11.76 -13.08 16.78
N PHE A 63 -10.81 -12.14 16.85
CA PHE A 63 -9.47 -12.38 17.38
C PHE A 63 -9.34 -12.09 18.88
N ASP A 64 -10.42 -11.62 19.53
CA ASP A 64 -10.40 -11.16 20.93
C ASP A 64 -10.27 -12.30 21.95
N VAL A 65 -10.56 -13.55 21.57
CA VAL A 65 -10.69 -14.68 22.52
C VAL A 65 -9.66 -15.77 22.27
N ILE A 66 -9.61 -16.31 21.05
CA ILE A 66 -8.64 -17.33 20.63
C ILE A 66 -8.12 -16.96 19.25
N GLY A 67 -6.82 -17.16 19.03
CA GLY A 67 -6.29 -17.14 17.68
C GLY A 67 -4.96 -17.86 17.54
N GLU A 68 -4.73 -18.34 16.33
CA GLU A 68 -3.56 -19.12 15.95
C GLU A 68 -2.84 -18.46 14.78
N ARG A 69 -1.54 -18.70 14.70
CA ARG A 69 -0.71 -18.27 13.58
C ARG A 69 0.01 -19.44 12.95
N GLN A 70 0.16 -19.39 11.64
CA GLN A 70 0.86 -20.39 10.86
C GLN A 70 1.73 -19.69 9.81
N LYS A 71 3.04 -19.97 9.81
CA LYS A 71 3.90 -19.57 8.69
C LYS A 71 3.50 -20.40 7.48
N ILE A 72 3.25 -19.75 6.35
CA ILE A 72 2.87 -20.44 5.12
C ILE A 72 4.06 -20.50 4.15
N SER A 73 4.04 -21.47 3.23
CA SER A 73 5.22 -21.92 2.49
C SER A 73 5.81 -20.89 1.51
N ASP A 74 5.05 -19.86 1.16
CA ASP A 74 5.42 -18.80 0.23
C ASP A 74 5.86 -17.50 0.93
N GLY A 75 6.11 -17.56 2.24
CA GLY A 75 6.69 -16.47 3.03
C GLY A 75 5.68 -15.54 3.69
N GLY A 76 4.38 -15.76 3.51
CA GLY A 76 3.34 -15.08 4.28
C GLY A 76 3.15 -15.66 5.68
N ILE A 77 2.26 -15.03 6.46
CA ILE A 77 1.73 -15.58 7.71
C ILE A 77 0.21 -15.64 7.59
N LEU A 78 -0.37 -16.80 7.86
CA LEU A 78 -1.79 -16.98 8.14
C LEU A 78 -2.05 -16.73 9.62
N ILE A 79 -3.03 -15.90 9.92
CA ILE A 79 -3.49 -15.62 11.27
C ILE A 79 -4.99 -15.86 11.28
N GLU A 80 -5.47 -16.70 12.19
CA GLU A 80 -6.88 -16.97 12.37
C GLU A 80 -7.33 -16.72 13.81
N GLY A 81 -8.60 -16.37 13.97
CA GLY A 81 -9.24 -16.08 15.25
C GLY A 81 -10.68 -16.58 15.27
N TRP A 82 -11.16 -16.93 16.46
CA TRP A 82 -12.56 -17.27 16.70
C TRP A 82 -12.97 -16.98 18.14
N LEU A 83 -14.27 -16.80 18.32
CA LEU A 83 -14.87 -16.78 19.66
C LEU A 83 -14.93 -18.19 20.25
N ARG A 84 -14.84 -18.29 21.58
CA ARG A 84 -14.91 -19.58 22.29
C ARG A 84 -16.13 -20.40 21.84
N ASP A 85 -15.88 -21.66 21.51
CA ASP A 85 -16.87 -22.64 21.06
C ASP A 85 -17.60 -22.30 19.74
N LEU A 86 -17.16 -21.27 19.01
CA LEU A 86 -17.80 -20.79 17.77
C LEU A 86 -16.86 -20.82 16.56
N GLN A 87 -15.86 -21.71 16.54
CA GLN A 87 -14.87 -21.77 15.47
C GLN A 87 -15.48 -22.06 14.09
N LEU A 88 -16.65 -22.72 14.03
CA LEU A 88 -17.32 -23.10 12.79
C LEU A 88 -18.40 -22.10 12.36
N GLU A 89 -18.81 -21.20 13.24
CA GLU A 89 -19.93 -20.28 13.03
C GLU A 89 -19.49 -18.81 13.05
N ASN A 90 -18.39 -18.48 13.74
CA ASN A 90 -17.88 -17.12 13.86
C ASN A 90 -16.35 -17.14 13.98
N SER A 91 -15.69 -17.01 12.83
CA SER A 91 -14.24 -17.09 12.72
C SER A 91 -13.74 -16.17 11.62
N SER A 92 -12.56 -15.60 11.84
CA SER A 92 -11.87 -14.76 10.87
C SER A 92 -10.46 -15.28 10.61
N ALA A 93 -9.95 -15.01 9.43
CA ALA A 93 -8.58 -15.28 9.07
C ALA A 93 -8.04 -14.22 8.12
N PHE A 94 -6.74 -13.97 8.19
CA PHE A 94 -6.05 -13.19 7.17
C PHE A 94 -4.67 -13.75 6.88
N VAL A 95 -4.22 -13.52 5.65
CA VAL A 95 -2.85 -13.74 5.21
C VAL A 95 -2.23 -12.40 4.89
N ILE A 96 -1.04 -12.16 5.44
CA ILE A 96 -0.22 -10.99 5.12
C ILE A 96 1.18 -11.42 4.67
N TYR A 97 1.66 -10.79 3.60
CA TYR A 97 2.98 -11.02 3.02
C TYR A 97 3.95 -9.87 3.36
N PRO A 98 5.27 -10.11 3.32
CA PRO A 98 6.27 -9.06 3.53
C PRO A 98 6.13 -7.87 2.57
N ASP A 99 5.66 -8.13 1.34
CA ASP A 99 5.41 -7.13 0.29
C ASP A 99 4.11 -6.31 0.51
N GLY A 100 3.36 -6.57 1.58
CA GLY A 100 2.13 -5.89 1.92
C GLY A 100 0.87 -6.43 1.25
N ARG A 101 0.95 -7.49 0.44
CA ARG A 101 -0.26 -8.21 -0.01
C ARG A 101 -1.01 -8.75 1.19
N LEU A 102 -2.32 -8.52 1.20
CA LEU A 102 -3.21 -8.87 2.29
C LEU A 102 -4.50 -9.49 1.76
N TYR A 103 -4.90 -10.59 2.39
CA TYR A 103 -6.12 -11.32 2.09
C TYR A 103 -6.85 -11.56 3.41
N ALA A 104 -8.09 -11.11 3.54
CA ALA A 104 -8.90 -11.26 4.74
C ALA A 104 -10.19 -12.01 4.42
N ALA A 105 -10.57 -12.93 5.29
CA ALA A 105 -11.81 -13.67 5.20
C ALA A 105 -12.48 -13.81 6.57
N TRP A 106 -13.81 -13.84 6.60
CA TRP A 106 -14.56 -14.06 7.83
C TRP A 106 -15.90 -14.71 7.56
N VAL A 107 -16.39 -15.40 8.60
CA VAL A 107 -17.73 -15.95 8.70
C VAL A 107 -18.36 -15.32 9.94
N VAL A 108 -19.63 -14.93 9.81
CA VAL A 108 -20.46 -14.46 10.92
C VAL A 108 -21.57 -15.47 11.19
N PRO A 109 -22.17 -15.48 12.40
CA PRO A 109 -23.30 -16.36 12.69
C PRO A 109 -24.43 -16.19 11.68
N GLU A 110 -25.12 -17.28 11.38
CA GLU A 110 -26.31 -17.31 10.51
C GLU A 110 -26.04 -16.93 9.03
N SER A 111 -24.77 -16.73 8.64
CA SER A 111 -24.35 -16.54 7.26
C SER A 111 -24.07 -17.89 6.59
N ASP A 112 -24.51 -18.04 5.33
CA ASP A 112 -24.13 -19.14 4.44
C ASP A 112 -22.97 -18.76 3.49
N VAL A 113 -22.38 -17.58 3.70
CA VAL A 113 -21.27 -17.06 2.91
C VAL A 113 -20.02 -16.81 3.75
N ILE A 114 -18.88 -17.08 3.13
CA ILE A 114 -17.57 -16.63 3.59
C ILE A 114 -17.30 -15.29 2.92
N HIS A 115 -17.20 -14.22 3.70
CA HIS A 115 -16.78 -12.93 3.18
C HIS A 115 -15.30 -12.96 2.88
N TYR A 116 -14.88 -12.38 1.77
CA TYR A 116 -13.47 -12.32 1.38
C TYR A 116 -13.13 -10.99 0.72
N LYS A 117 -12.02 -10.39 1.17
CA LYS A 117 -11.47 -9.12 0.68
C LYS A 117 -9.96 -9.19 0.56
N THR A 118 -9.42 -8.50 -0.45
CA THR A 118 -7.97 -8.37 -0.67
C THR A 118 -7.60 -6.99 -1.19
N ASN A 119 -6.35 -6.58 -0.98
CA ASN A 119 -5.75 -5.41 -1.62
C ASN A 119 -5.03 -5.73 -2.95
N VAL A 120 -5.03 -7.00 -3.40
CA VAL A 120 -4.36 -7.40 -4.65
C VAL A 120 -5.25 -7.15 -5.85
N GLN A 121 -4.88 -6.15 -6.65
CA GLN A 121 -5.69 -5.69 -7.78
C GLN A 121 -5.86 -6.76 -8.85
N GLY A 122 -7.11 -7.01 -9.24
CA GLY A 122 -7.44 -7.93 -10.34
C GLY A 122 -7.34 -9.41 -9.97
N GLU A 123 -7.01 -9.73 -8.72
CA GLU A 123 -7.05 -11.10 -8.22
C GLU A 123 -8.51 -11.59 -8.18
N LYS A 124 -8.71 -12.78 -8.75
CA LYS A 124 -10.02 -13.45 -8.81
C LYS A 124 -10.01 -14.78 -8.07
N ASN A 125 -8.83 -15.30 -7.77
CA ASN A 125 -8.68 -16.55 -7.04
C ASN A 125 -8.62 -16.28 -5.54
N ILE A 126 -9.12 -17.24 -4.77
CA ILE A 126 -8.94 -17.23 -3.31
C ILE A 126 -7.50 -17.62 -3.02
N GLN A 127 -6.84 -16.88 -2.13
CA GLN A 127 -5.51 -17.24 -1.63
C GLN A 127 -5.57 -18.67 -1.03
N SER A 128 -4.55 -19.49 -1.30
CA SER A 128 -4.56 -20.93 -1.05
C SER A 128 -4.80 -21.34 0.40
N ASP A 129 -4.22 -20.61 1.35
CA ASP A 129 -4.29 -20.89 2.78
C ASP A 129 -5.61 -20.40 3.37
N ILE A 130 -6.16 -19.29 2.88
CA ILE A 130 -7.56 -18.88 3.15
C ILE A 130 -8.53 -19.94 2.62
N LEU A 131 -8.29 -20.46 1.41
CA LEU A 131 -9.09 -21.55 0.85
C LEU A 131 -8.96 -22.81 1.72
N ASN A 132 -7.78 -23.12 2.24
CA ASN A 132 -7.59 -24.28 3.11
C ASN A 132 -8.26 -24.09 4.47
N TRP A 133 -8.13 -22.91 5.09
CA TRP A 133 -8.84 -22.48 6.29
C TRP A 133 -10.35 -22.63 6.13
N SER A 134 -10.90 -22.26 4.97
CA SER A 134 -12.34 -22.32 4.74
C SER A 134 -12.95 -23.73 4.68
N LYS A 135 -12.13 -24.78 4.52
CA LYS A 135 -12.63 -26.17 4.39
C LYS A 135 -13.39 -26.66 5.62
N LYS A 136 -13.20 -26.01 6.78
CA LYS A 136 -13.95 -26.29 8.01
C LYS A 136 -15.42 -25.87 7.93
N PHE A 137 -15.77 -24.93 7.04
CA PHE A 137 -17.12 -24.43 6.86
C PHE A 137 -17.83 -25.16 5.71
N ALA A 138 -18.43 -26.31 6.02
CA ALA A 138 -19.08 -27.14 5.01
C ALA A 138 -20.23 -26.38 4.31
N ASN A 139 -20.21 -26.38 2.97
CA ASN A 139 -21.22 -25.83 2.06
C ASN A 139 -21.30 -24.29 1.93
N MET A 140 -20.41 -23.54 2.56
CA MET A 140 -20.37 -22.08 2.36
C MET A 140 -19.67 -21.68 1.05
N LYS A 141 -20.11 -20.58 0.46
CA LYS A 141 -19.49 -19.99 -0.75
C LYS A 141 -18.78 -18.69 -0.43
N PHE A 142 -17.71 -18.43 -1.16
CA PHE A 142 -17.02 -17.14 -1.07
C PHE A 142 -17.83 -16.03 -1.74
N ASN A 143 -18.13 -14.98 -0.97
CA ASN A 143 -18.48 -13.69 -1.52
C ASN A 143 -17.20 -12.86 -1.70
N ILE A 144 -16.66 -12.90 -2.91
CA ILE A 144 -15.43 -12.20 -3.28
C ILE A 144 -15.77 -10.73 -3.53
N SER A 145 -15.27 -9.87 -2.66
CA SER A 145 -15.26 -8.43 -2.90
C SER A 145 -13.82 -7.93 -2.89
N GLN A 146 -13.55 -6.91 -3.69
CA GLN A 146 -12.29 -6.17 -3.51
C GLN A 146 -12.44 -5.35 -2.23
N GLY A 147 -11.37 -5.28 -1.44
CA GLY A 147 -11.41 -4.52 -0.20
C GLY A 147 -11.87 -3.09 -0.44
N ALA A 148 -12.69 -2.54 0.47
CA ALA A 148 -13.00 -1.11 0.49
C ALA A 148 -11.80 -0.37 1.07
N GLY A 149 -10.62 -0.58 0.45
CA GLY A 149 -9.51 0.29 0.70
C GLY A 149 -10.01 1.66 0.36
N ASN A 150 -9.91 2.61 1.30
CA ASN A 150 -9.57 3.97 0.87
C ASN A 150 -8.51 3.76 -0.20
N LYS A 151 -8.87 4.01 -1.46
CA LYS A 151 -8.17 3.48 -2.64
C LYS A 151 -6.86 4.27 -2.76
N THR A 152 -5.93 4.06 -1.84
CA THR A 152 -4.76 4.90 -1.73
C THR A 152 -3.82 4.53 -2.85
N ARG A 153 -3.72 5.40 -3.85
CA ARG A 153 -2.72 5.24 -4.91
C ARG A 153 -1.44 5.90 -4.45
N VAL A 154 -0.40 5.10 -4.30
CA VAL A 154 0.95 5.59 -3.99
C VAL A 154 1.71 5.70 -5.29
N GLU A 155 2.35 6.84 -5.50
CA GLU A 155 3.24 7.09 -6.63
C GLU A 155 4.49 7.77 -6.12
N PHE A 156 5.61 7.53 -6.78
CA PHE A 156 6.88 8.18 -6.48
C PHE A 156 7.33 9.03 -7.66
N PHE A 157 7.89 10.19 -7.35
CA PHE A 157 8.47 11.10 -8.32
C PHE A 157 9.84 11.54 -7.82
N ASP A 158 10.88 11.26 -8.60
CA ASP A 158 12.26 11.52 -8.23
C ASP A 158 12.89 12.52 -9.19
N THR A 159 13.49 13.58 -8.67
CA THR A 159 14.23 14.61 -9.43
C THR A 159 15.70 14.60 -8.99
N ASP A 160 16.54 15.39 -9.65
CA ASP A 160 17.95 15.56 -9.23
C ASP A 160 18.09 15.97 -7.76
N LYS A 161 17.18 16.79 -7.23
CA LYS A 161 17.28 17.34 -5.86
C LYS A 161 16.28 16.78 -4.86
N PHE A 162 15.21 16.11 -5.29
CA PHE A 162 14.11 15.69 -4.42
C PHE A 162 13.68 14.25 -4.69
N SER A 163 13.31 13.55 -3.61
CA SER A 163 12.55 12.30 -3.69
C SER A 163 11.16 12.54 -3.10
N ILE A 164 10.13 12.26 -3.88
CA ILE A 164 8.74 12.61 -3.54
C ILE A 164 7.88 11.36 -3.54
N LYS A 165 7.11 11.17 -2.46
CA LYS A 165 6.02 10.20 -2.36
C LYS A 165 4.69 10.94 -2.41
N LEU A 166 3.81 10.50 -3.30
CA LEU A 166 2.45 10.99 -3.48
C LEU A 166 1.47 9.90 -3.04
N ILE A 167 0.47 10.28 -2.25
CA ILE A 167 -0.59 9.38 -1.80
C ILE A 167 -1.91 10.01 -2.19
N THR A 168 -2.61 9.43 -3.17
CA THR A 168 -3.97 9.85 -3.52
C THR A 168 -4.95 9.09 -2.65
N GLU A 169 -5.63 9.79 -1.76
CA GLU A 169 -6.70 9.22 -0.93
C GLU A 169 -7.99 9.19 -1.75
N CYS A 170 -8.65 8.04 -1.74
CA CYS A 170 -9.88 7.81 -2.47
C CYS A 170 -10.94 7.35 -1.52
N ASP A 171 -11.97 8.16 -1.39
CA ASP A 171 -13.20 7.80 -0.70
C ASP A 171 -14.10 7.06 -1.70
N ASP A 172 -15.21 6.45 -1.25
CA ASP A 172 -16.10 5.64 -2.10
C ASP A 172 -16.65 6.34 -3.37
N LYS A 173 -16.54 7.68 -3.42
CA LYS A 173 -17.12 8.53 -4.49
C LYS A 173 -16.08 9.35 -5.25
N GLU A 174 -14.99 9.78 -4.61
CA GLU A 174 -14.02 10.70 -5.22
C GLU A 174 -12.57 10.42 -4.80
N CYS A 175 -11.70 10.35 -5.79
CA CYS A 175 -10.26 10.13 -5.65
C CYS A 175 -9.46 11.43 -5.81
N ASN A 176 -9.83 12.48 -5.08
CA ASN A 176 -9.35 13.83 -5.36
C ASN A 176 -8.32 14.37 -4.37
N ASN A 177 -8.25 13.79 -3.17
CA ASN A 177 -7.36 14.24 -2.12
C ASN A 177 -5.96 13.63 -2.31
N ALA A 178 -4.92 14.42 -2.08
CA ALA A 178 -3.55 13.96 -2.20
C ALA A 178 -2.68 14.42 -1.02
N THR A 179 -1.72 13.57 -0.65
CA THR A 179 -0.65 13.88 0.29
C THR A 179 0.69 13.85 -0.42
N TYR A 180 1.46 14.91 -0.28
CA TYR A 180 2.85 15.03 -0.75
C TYR A 180 3.79 14.81 0.43
N ILE A 181 4.79 13.96 0.26
CA ILE A 181 5.91 13.79 1.19
C ILE A 181 7.19 13.95 0.38
N GLY A 182 7.82 15.11 0.48
CA GLY A 182 9.06 15.43 -0.22
C GLY A 182 10.25 15.39 0.71
N LYS A 183 11.35 14.80 0.24
CA LYS A 183 12.66 14.82 0.91
C LYS A 183 13.70 15.45 -0.01
N ARG A 184 14.38 16.48 0.46
CA ARG A 184 15.50 17.09 -0.25
C ARG A 184 16.74 16.20 -0.10
N LYS A 185 17.42 15.88 -1.20
CA LYS A 185 18.51 14.89 -1.21
C LYS A 185 19.81 15.40 -0.59
N ASN A 186 20.08 16.71 -0.66
CA ASN A 186 21.35 17.28 -0.21
C ASN A 186 21.52 17.25 1.32
N ASP A 187 20.44 17.45 2.08
CA ASP A 187 20.47 17.58 3.54
C ASP A 187 19.39 16.74 4.24
N GLY A 188 18.56 16.03 3.47
CA GLY A 188 17.53 15.14 4.00
C GLY A 188 16.31 15.84 4.58
N ALA A 189 16.20 17.18 4.45
CA ALA A 189 15.05 17.91 4.96
C ALA A 189 13.76 17.41 4.31
N ALA A 190 12.74 17.15 5.14
CA ALA A 190 11.47 16.59 4.71
C ALA A 190 10.31 17.54 4.97
N LEU A 191 9.31 17.51 4.09
CA LEU A 191 8.08 18.28 4.20
C LEU A 191 6.89 17.42 3.79
N THR A 192 5.80 17.51 4.54
CA THR A 192 4.53 16.86 4.23
C THR A 192 3.46 17.92 3.96
N LEU A 193 2.72 17.79 2.85
CA LEU A 193 1.67 18.72 2.46
C LEU A 193 0.39 17.97 2.08
N LYS A 194 -0.76 18.57 2.38
CA LYS A 194 -2.07 18.15 1.88
C LYS A 194 -2.46 18.97 0.66
N GLY A 195 -3.10 18.34 -0.31
CA GLY A 195 -3.43 18.94 -1.59
C GLY A 195 -4.42 18.11 -2.38
N LYS A 196 -4.44 18.33 -3.68
CA LYS A 196 -5.41 17.71 -4.59
C LYS A 196 -4.75 17.23 -5.87
N VAL A 197 -5.40 16.25 -6.51
CA VAL A 197 -5.10 15.87 -7.89
C VAL A 197 -5.85 16.78 -8.86
N ILE A 198 -5.27 16.99 -10.04
CA ILE A 198 -5.89 17.62 -11.20
C ILE A 198 -6.04 16.52 -12.25
N ARG A 199 -7.25 16.38 -12.80
CA ARG A 199 -7.58 15.35 -13.79
C ARG A 199 -7.89 15.98 -15.14
N THR A 200 -7.66 15.21 -16.20
CA THR A 200 -8.18 15.57 -17.52
C THR A 200 -9.71 15.46 -17.52
N SER A 201 -10.37 16.19 -18.42
CA SER A 201 -11.76 15.90 -18.76
C SER A 201 -11.82 14.62 -19.61
N CYS A 202 -12.80 13.75 -19.34
CA CYS A 202 -13.05 12.52 -20.09
C CYS A 202 -14.44 11.94 -19.76
N ASP A 203 -14.94 11.03 -20.60
CA ASP A 203 -16.27 10.40 -20.43
C ASP A 203 -16.26 9.15 -19.53
N LYS A 204 -15.29 9.05 -18.60
CA LYS A 204 -15.16 7.91 -17.68
C LYS A 204 -15.60 8.32 -16.27
N SER A 205 -16.02 7.33 -15.48
CA SER A 205 -16.32 7.51 -14.05
C SER A 205 -15.13 8.03 -13.24
N GLU A 206 -13.90 7.77 -13.68
CA GLU A 206 -12.68 8.36 -13.13
C GLU A 206 -11.70 8.73 -14.25
N CYS A 207 -11.39 10.02 -14.40
CA CYS A 207 -10.48 10.50 -15.45
C CYS A 207 -9.01 10.49 -15.02
N PRO A 208 -8.05 10.28 -15.93
CA PRO A 208 -6.62 10.26 -15.61
C PRO A 208 -6.16 11.51 -14.84
N VAL A 209 -5.36 11.30 -13.79
CA VAL A 209 -4.63 12.37 -13.10
C VAL A 209 -3.55 12.90 -14.02
N ILE A 210 -3.50 14.22 -14.21
CA ILE A 210 -2.52 14.91 -15.05
C ILE A 210 -1.56 15.76 -14.21
N ALA A 211 -1.93 16.15 -13.00
CA ALA A 211 -1.05 16.87 -12.09
C ALA A 211 -1.49 16.72 -10.63
N PHE A 212 -0.62 17.12 -9.71
CA PHE A 212 -0.87 17.27 -8.28
C PHE A 212 -0.58 18.71 -7.87
N THR A 213 -1.37 19.27 -6.96
CA THR A 213 -1.20 20.63 -6.45
C THR A 213 -1.29 20.67 -4.93
N PHE A 214 -0.35 21.37 -4.30
CA PHE A 214 -0.23 21.52 -2.84
C PHE A 214 0.12 22.95 -2.48
N ASN A 215 -0.32 23.41 -1.32
CA ASN A 215 -0.04 24.75 -0.81
C ASN A 215 0.65 24.69 0.55
N ASN A 216 1.62 25.56 0.76
CA ASN A 216 2.22 25.85 2.05
C ASN A 216 2.31 27.37 2.22
N GLY A 217 1.29 27.97 2.85
CA GLY A 217 1.13 29.42 2.88
C GLY A 217 1.01 30.00 1.47
N LYS A 218 1.96 30.88 1.09
CA LYS A 218 2.02 31.50 -0.26
C LYS A 218 2.75 30.66 -1.30
N VAL A 219 3.41 29.57 -0.88
CA VAL A 219 4.19 28.71 -1.77
C VAL A 219 3.31 27.59 -2.31
N ARG A 220 3.24 27.48 -3.63
CA ARG A 220 2.50 26.44 -4.35
C ARG A 220 3.46 25.42 -4.94
N TYR A 221 3.13 24.15 -4.78
CA TYR A 221 3.89 23.01 -5.30
C TYR A 221 3.01 22.32 -6.34
N MET A 222 3.56 22.10 -7.53
CA MET A 222 2.89 21.43 -8.62
C MET A 222 3.76 20.32 -9.17
N ILE A 223 3.18 19.14 -9.35
CA ILE A 223 3.86 18.02 -10.00
C ILE A 223 3.02 17.61 -11.20
N SER A 224 3.60 17.66 -12.38
CA SER A 224 2.92 17.42 -13.65
C SER A 224 3.30 16.06 -14.23
N LYS A 225 2.29 15.29 -14.64
CA LYS A 225 2.46 14.05 -15.43
C LYS A 225 2.46 14.30 -16.93
N ILE A 226 2.17 15.52 -17.37
CA ILE A 226 2.13 15.88 -18.79
C ILE A 226 3.56 16.03 -19.31
N ASP A 227 4.43 16.60 -18.49
CA ASP A 227 5.80 16.92 -18.86
C ASP A 227 6.82 16.45 -17.81
N ASP A 228 6.41 15.62 -16.86
CA ASP A 228 7.26 15.02 -15.83
C ASP A 228 8.09 16.05 -15.07
N SER A 229 7.42 17.05 -14.50
CA SER A 229 8.06 18.18 -13.82
C SER A 229 7.55 18.44 -12.41
N LEU A 230 8.46 18.87 -11.53
CA LEU A 230 8.18 19.51 -10.25
C LEU A 230 8.38 21.02 -10.39
N MET A 231 7.36 21.79 -10.05
CA MET A 231 7.41 23.25 -9.98
C MET A 231 7.05 23.73 -8.58
N VAL A 232 7.86 24.61 -8.02
CA VAL A 232 7.56 25.31 -6.76
C VAL A 232 7.53 26.80 -7.02
N ILE A 233 6.43 27.45 -6.68
CA ILE A 233 6.12 28.84 -6.99
C ILE A 233 5.89 29.56 -5.67
N ASP A 234 6.71 30.56 -5.37
CA ASP A 234 6.49 31.48 -4.25
C ASP A 234 5.81 32.74 -4.79
N ASP A 235 4.51 32.88 -4.49
CA ASP A 235 3.63 33.91 -5.04
C ASP A 235 3.57 33.88 -6.58
N THR A 236 4.43 34.64 -7.24
CA THR A 236 4.53 34.71 -8.71
C THR A 236 5.87 34.20 -9.25
N LYS A 237 6.84 33.91 -8.38
CA LYS A 237 8.20 33.52 -8.77
C LYS A 237 8.37 32.01 -8.72
N VAL A 238 8.76 31.40 -9.83
CA VAL A 238 9.19 30.00 -9.87
C VAL A 238 10.54 29.89 -9.18
N ILE A 239 10.61 29.16 -8.07
CA ILE A 239 11.82 28.93 -7.28
C ILE A 239 12.40 27.52 -7.46
N VAL A 240 11.60 26.58 -7.96
CA VAL A 240 12.04 25.25 -8.40
C VAL A 240 11.33 24.92 -9.70
N ASN A 241 12.09 24.40 -10.67
CA ASN A 241 11.57 23.78 -11.89
C ASN A 241 12.54 22.65 -12.26
N GLU A 242 12.13 21.41 -12.01
CA GLU A 242 12.98 20.23 -12.20
C GLU A 242 12.20 19.15 -12.95
N LYS A 243 12.89 18.43 -13.84
CA LYS A 243 12.36 17.21 -14.42
C LYS A 243 12.59 16.04 -13.47
N GLY A 244 11.73 15.04 -13.58
CA GLY A 244 11.85 13.84 -12.77
C GLY A 244 11.37 12.59 -13.47
N ILE A 245 11.45 11.49 -12.75
CA ILE A 245 11.09 10.15 -13.21
C ILE A 245 10.02 9.61 -12.27
N TRP A 246 8.95 9.07 -12.85
CA TRP A 246 7.88 8.40 -12.12
C TRP A 246 8.21 6.93 -11.85
N SER A 247 7.82 6.45 -10.68
CA SER A 247 7.80 5.01 -10.36
C SER A 247 6.62 4.66 -9.48
N ASN A 248 6.14 3.42 -9.59
CA ASN A 248 5.06 2.85 -8.79
C ASN A 248 5.62 1.97 -7.68
#